data_AF-A0A1M6J8Y7-F1
#
_entry.id   AF-A0A1M6J8Y7-F1
#
_cell.length_a   1.000
_cell.length_b   1.000
_cell.length_c   1.000
_cell.angle_alpha   90.00
_cell.angle_beta   90.00
_cell.angle_gamma   90.00
#
_symmetry.space_group_name_H-M   'P 1'
#
loop_
_entity.id
_entity.type
_entity.pdbx_description
1 polymer ?
#
loop_
_entity_poly.entity_id
_entity_poly.type
_entity_poly.pdbx_seq_one_letter_code
_entity_poly.pdbx_strand_id
1 'polypeptide(L)'
;MQFNLEGITINSEEDFLKLIEQINTDIEFDNCFKKDKPAEKLLDKKYLITRYRALAAKEKRKSFREEHDCMYCLYYENRSCKADRVCPIEVQEKAENNRKPEKAGCSKDKELPVYFKE
;
A
#
# COMPACT_ATOMS: atom_id res chain seq x y z
N MET A 1 -5.82 -13.92 2.01
CA MET A 1 -6.44 -14.31 3.29
C MET A 1 -7.93 -14.46 3.05
N GLN A 2 -8.48 -15.66 3.20
CA GLN A 2 -9.90 -15.94 3.03
C GLN A 2 -10.44 -16.34 4.41
N PHE A 3 -11.19 -15.45 5.05
CA PHE A 3 -11.86 -15.75 6.31
C PHE A 3 -13.20 -16.38 5.98
N ASN A 4 -13.32 -17.70 6.19
CA ASN A 4 -14.60 -18.41 6.07
C ASN A 4 -15.32 -18.35 7.43
N LEU A 5 -15.98 -17.23 7.70
CA LEU A 5 -17.14 -17.25 8.59
C LEU A 5 -18.30 -17.74 7.72
N GLU A 6 -18.95 -18.84 8.08
CA GLU A 6 -20.04 -19.42 7.29
C GLU A 6 -21.06 -18.32 6.92
N GLY A 7 -21.10 -17.97 5.63
CA GLY A 7 -22.04 -16.98 5.07
C GLY A 7 -21.58 -15.51 5.02
N ILE A 8 -20.40 -15.14 5.54
CA ILE A 8 -19.92 -13.74 5.50
C ILE A 8 -18.65 -13.63 4.65
N THR A 9 -18.79 -13.05 3.46
CA THR A 9 -17.65 -12.77 2.58
C THR A 9 -17.26 -11.29 2.70
N ILE A 10 -16.06 -11.01 3.20
CA ILE A 10 -15.53 -9.64 3.36
C ILE A 10 -14.59 -9.36 2.19
N ASN A 11 -15.07 -8.62 1.20
CA ASN A 11 -14.30 -8.31 -0.01
C ASN A 11 -13.78 -6.87 -0.02
N SER A 12 -14.40 -6.00 0.79
CA SER A 12 -14.06 -4.58 0.85
C SER A 12 -13.92 -4.08 2.29
N GLU A 13 -13.31 -2.90 2.43
CA GLU A 13 -13.29 -2.20 3.72
C GLU A 13 -14.71 -1.84 4.18
N GLU A 14 -15.62 -1.52 3.24
CA GLU A 14 -17.01 -1.19 3.54
C GLU A 14 -17.77 -2.39 4.13
N ASP A 15 -17.53 -3.60 3.61
CA ASP A 15 -18.13 -4.82 4.16
C ASP A 15 -17.64 -5.06 5.60
N PHE A 16 -16.35 -4.82 5.84
CA PHE A 16 -15.77 -4.93 7.17
C PHE A 16 -16.34 -3.89 8.15
N LEU A 17 -16.57 -2.65 7.67
CA LEU A 17 -17.21 -1.59 8.44
C LEU A 17 -18.63 -1.95 8.85
N LYS A 18 -19.44 -2.43 7.90
CA LYS A 18 -20.83 -2.85 8.15
C LYS A 18 -20.88 -3.99 9.16
N LEU A 19 -19.97 -4.95 9.07
CA LEU A 19 -19.86 -6.04 10.04
C LEU A 19 -19.56 -5.54 11.46
N ILE A 20 -18.62 -4.60 11.61
CA ILE A 20 -18.31 -4.00 12.92
C ILE A 20 -19.52 -3.26 13.49
N GLU A 21 -20.21 -2.50 12.64
CA GLU A 21 -21.42 -1.77 13.05
C GLU A 21 -22.52 -2.73 13.51
N GLN A 22 -22.77 -3.79 12.74
CA GLN A 22 -23.75 -4.82 13.09
C GLN A 22 -23.42 -5.47 14.44
N ILE A 23 -22.16 -5.88 14.64
CA ILE A 23 -21.73 -6.48 15.93
C ILE A 23 -21.91 -5.50 17.08
N ASN A 24 -21.57 -4.22 16.88
CA ASN A 24 -21.75 -3.21 17.93
C ASN A 24 -23.23 -2.98 18.25
N THR A 25 -24.11 -2.93 17.25
CA THR A 25 -25.56 -2.85 17.45
C THR A 25 -26.10 -4.07 18.21
N ASP A 26 -25.63 -5.27 17.88
CA ASP A 26 -26.01 -6.50 18.59
C ASP A 26 -25.56 -6.45 20.06
N ILE A 27 -24.33 -5.97 20.33
CA ILE A 27 -23.82 -5.77 21.70
C ILE A 27 -24.66 -4.74 22.45
N GLU A 28 -25.00 -3.61 21.83
CA GLU A 28 -25.86 -2.58 22.44
C GLU A 28 -27.24 -3.14 22.79
N PHE A 29 -27.84 -3.89 21.87
CA PHE A 29 -29.11 -4.56 22.08
C PHE A 29 -29.01 -5.51 23.27
N ASP A 30 -28.05 -6.43 23.27
CA ASP A 30 -27.80 -7.38 24.35
C ASP A 30 -27.59 -6.71 25.71
N ASN A 31 -26.86 -5.60 25.73
CA ASN A 31 -26.62 -4.80 26.94
C ASN A 31 -27.91 -4.21 27.51
N CYS A 32 -28.93 -3.93 26.69
CA CYS A 32 -30.23 -3.45 27.16
C CYS A 32 -31.00 -4.53 27.94
N PHE A 33 -30.80 -5.82 27.63
CA PHE A 33 -31.51 -6.92 28.27
C PHE A 33 -30.75 -7.55 29.44
N LYS A 34 -29.44 -7.34 29.54
CA LYS A 34 -28.58 -7.88 30.61
C LYS A 34 -28.59 -6.96 31.84
N LYS A 35 -29.64 -7.02 32.67
CA LYS A 35 -29.76 -6.19 33.89
C LYS A 35 -28.79 -6.55 35.02
N ASP A 36 -28.37 -7.82 35.09
CA ASP A 36 -27.59 -8.36 36.22
C ASP A 36 -26.13 -8.68 35.85
N LYS A 37 -25.70 -8.37 34.61
CA LYS A 37 -24.34 -8.63 34.12
C LYS A 37 -23.66 -7.33 33.71
N PRO A 38 -22.34 -7.23 33.84
CA PRO A 38 -21.61 -6.07 33.33
C PRO A 38 -21.82 -5.94 31.82
N ALA A 39 -22.08 -4.72 31.37
CA ALA A 39 -22.24 -4.41 29.95
C ALA A 39 -20.97 -4.77 29.17
N GLU A 40 -21.17 -5.44 28.05
CA GLU A 40 -20.11 -5.78 27.12
C GLU A 40 -19.64 -4.54 26.37
N LYS A 41 -18.33 -4.43 26.14
CA LYS A 41 -17.75 -3.25 25.49
C LYS A 41 -17.91 -3.35 23.98
N LEU A 42 -18.26 -2.23 23.37
CA LEU A 42 -18.28 -2.09 21.91
C LEU A 42 -16.88 -2.27 21.33
N LEU A 43 -16.85 -2.82 20.12
CA LEU A 43 -15.64 -2.93 19.32
C LEU A 43 -15.13 -1.54 18.91
N ASP A 44 -13.82 -1.33 19.06
CA ASP A 44 -13.15 -0.12 18.59
C ASP A 44 -13.02 -0.15 17.05
N LYS A 45 -13.96 0.53 16.41
CA LYS A 45 -14.02 0.72 14.95
C LYS A 45 -12.69 1.24 14.38
N LYS A 46 -12.09 2.25 15.01
CA LYS A 46 -10.87 2.90 14.49
C LYS A 46 -9.67 1.96 14.55
N TYR A 47 -9.53 1.24 15.65
CA TYR A 47 -8.48 0.24 15.81
C TYR A 47 -8.62 -0.88 14.78
N LEU A 48 -9.84 -1.43 14.63
CA LEU A 48 -10.11 -2.54 13.72
C LEU A 48 -9.87 -2.18 12.25
N ILE A 49 -10.35 -1.01 11.79
CA ILE A 49 -10.08 -0.53 10.42
C ILE A 49 -8.58 -0.40 10.17
N THR A 50 -7.86 0.18 11.13
CA THR A 50 -6.41 0.35 11.02
C THR A 50 -5.72 -1.01 10.86
N ARG A 51 -6.15 -2.00 11.65
CA ARG A 51 -5.65 -3.37 11.56
C ARG A 51 -5.98 -4.04 10.23
N TYR A 52 -7.21 -3.88 9.74
CA TYR A 52 -7.65 -4.41 8.45
C TYR A 52 -6.78 -3.87 7.30
N ARG A 53 -6.60 -2.54 7.23
CA ARG A 53 -5.75 -1.89 6.20
C ARG A 53 -4.31 -2.40 6.25
N ALA A 54 -3.74 -2.57 7.44
CA ALA A 54 -2.39 -3.09 7.59
C ALA A 54 -2.25 -4.54 7.07
N LEU A 55 -3.24 -5.38 7.34
CA LEU A 55 -3.30 -6.76 6.83
C LEU A 55 -3.50 -6.79 5.31
N ALA A 56 -4.43 -6.00 4.78
CA ALA A 56 -4.67 -5.88 3.35
C ALA A 56 -3.41 -5.40 2.60
N ALA A 57 -2.68 -4.42 3.14
CA ALA A 57 -1.42 -3.96 2.58
C ALA A 57 -0.32 -5.04 2.64
N LYS A 58 -0.25 -5.81 3.72
CA LYS A 58 0.69 -6.95 3.83
C LYS A 58 0.38 -8.02 2.79
N GLU A 59 -0.89 -8.33 2.58
CA GLU A 59 -1.31 -9.32 1.60
C GLU A 59 -0.99 -8.84 0.18
N LYS A 60 -1.33 -7.60 -0.17
CA LYS A 60 -0.98 -7.00 -1.47
C LYS A 60 0.51 -7.07 -1.76
N ARG A 61 1.35 -6.74 -0.76
CA ARG A 61 2.82 -6.87 -0.87
C ARG A 61 3.26 -8.30 -1.14
N LYS A 62 2.65 -9.26 -0.45
CA LYS A 62 2.96 -10.67 -0.62
C LYS A 62 2.58 -11.13 -2.03
N SER A 63 1.35 -10.86 -2.45
CA SER A 63 0.86 -11.20 -3.79
C SER A 63 1.71 -10.57 -4.90
N PHE A 64 2.08 -9.29 -4.78
CA PHE A 64 2.96 -8.64 -5.74
C PHE A 64 4.31 -9.35 -5.86
N ARG A 65 4.92 -9.72 -4.73
CA ARG A 65 6.22 -10.41 -4.72
C ARG A 65 6.13 -11.82 -5.30
N GLU A 66 4.99 -12.50 -5.12
CA GLU A 66 4.72 -13.79 -5.72
C GLU A 66 4.50 -13.66 -7.24
N GLU A 67 3.68 -12.70 -7.68
CA GLU A 67 3.39 -12.43 -9.10
C GLU A 67 4.63 -12.02 -9.90
N HIS A 68 5.54 -11.27 -9.28
CA HIS A 68 6.78 -10.81 -9.91
C HIS A 68 7.99 -11.69 -9.58
N ASP A 69 7.78 -12.93 -9.13
CA ASP A 69 8.85 -13.90 -8.89
C ASP A 69 10.00 -13.36 -8.03
N CYS A 70 9.68 -12.43 -7.11
CA CYS A 70 10.66 -11.75 -6.29
C CYS A 70 11.44 -12.73 -5.41
N MET A 71 10.89 -13.92 -5.14
CA MET A 71 11.56 -14.98 -4.40
C MET A 71 12.90 -15.41 -4.99
N TYR A 72 13.10 -15.24 -6.31
CA TYR A 72 14.37 -15.54 -6.99
C TYR A 72 15.29 -14.32 -7.14
N CYS A 73 14.87 -13.16 -6.64
CA CYS A 73 15.67 -11.94 -6.68
C CYS A 73 16.72 -11.93 -5.55
N LEU A 74 17.95 -11.52 -5.89
CA LEU A 74 19.05 -11.36 -4.91
C LEU A 74 18.67 -10.51 -3.69
N TYR A 75 17.85 -9.47 -3.89
CA TYR A 75 17.40 -8.61 -2.79
C TYR A 75 16.40 -9.31 -1.86
N TYR A 76 15.60 -10.25 -2.39
CA TYR A 76 14.68 -11.01 -1.57
C TYR A 76 15.43 -12.05 -0.75
N GLU A 77 16.38 -12.76 -1.36
CA GLU A 77 17.26 -13.71 -0.68
C GLU A 77 18.02 -13.06 0.49
N ASN A 78 18.56 -11.85 0.25
CA ASN A 78 19.24 -11.05 1.29
C ASN A 78 18.28 -10.32 2.25
N ARG A 79 16.97 -10.59 2.21
CA ARG A 79 15.92 -9.94 3.04
C ARG A 79 15.91 -8.40 2.96
N SER A 80 16.43 -7.83 1.88
CA SER A 80 16.53 -6.39 1.64
C SER A 80 15.50 -5.88 0.61
N CYS A 81 14.69 -6.76 0.04
CA CYS A 81 13.67 -6.41 -0.94
C CYS A 81 12.59 -5.46 -0.38
N LYS A 82 12.54 -4.25 -0.95
CA LYS A 82 11.56 -3.19 -0.63
C LYS A 82 10.39 -3.13 -1.61
N ALA A 83 10.22 -4.13 -2.48
CA ALA A 83 9.11 -4.17 -3.42
C ALA A 83 7.77 -4.28 -2.66
N ASP A 84 6.81 -3.44 -3.06
CA ASP A 84 5.46 -3.39 -2.50
C ASP A 84 4.40 -3.48 -3.60
N ARG A 85 4.27 -2.42 -4.41
CA ARG A 85 3.41 -2.37 -5.61
C ARG A 85 4.21 -2.13 -6.89
N VAL A 86 5.49 -1.82 -6.75
CA VAL A 86 6.42 -1.49 -7.82
C VAL A 86 7.80 -1.98 -7.39
N CYS A 87 8.58 -2.50 -8.33
CA CYS A 87 9.98 -2.85 -8.12
C CYS A 87 10.86 -1.58 -8.13
N PRO A 88 11.64 -1.29 -7.06
CA PRO A 88 12.50 -0.11 -7.03
C PRO A 88 13.58 -0.09 -8.13
N ILE A 89 14.06 -1.27 -8.54
CA ILE A 89 15.10 -1.41 -9.58
C ILE A 89 14.53 -0.98 -10.93
N GLU A 90 13.34 -1.47 -11.29
CA GLU A 90 12.67 -1.10 -12.54
C GLU A 90 12.39 0.41 -12.62
N VAL A 91 12.10 1.06 -11.48
CA VAL A 91 11.92 2.52 -11.42
C VAL A 91 13.23 3.24 -11.68
N GLN A 92 14.34 2.76 -11.11
CA GLN A 92 15.67 3.32 -11.33
C GLN A 92 16.10 3.16 -12.79
N GLU A 93 15.98 1.97 -13.35
CA GLU A 93 16.31 1.70 -14.76
C GLU A 93 15.48 2.56 -15.71
N LYS A 94 14.16 2.69 -15.47
CA LYS A 94 13.31 3.60 -16.25
C LYS A 94 13.74 5.06 -16.09
N ALA A 95 14.12 5.49 -14.89
CA ALA A 95 14.57 6.86 -14.67
C ALA A 95 15.89 7.14 -15.40
N GLU A 96 16.82 6.18 -15.40
CA GLU A 96 18.11 6.27 -16.10
C GLU A 96 17.94 6.27 -17.61
N ASN A 97 17.11 5.37 -18.16
CA ASN A 97 16.82 5.30 -19.59
C ASN A 97 16.08 6.54 -20.12
N ASN A 98 15.32 7.23 -19.27
CA ASN A 98 14.61 8.46 -19.63
C ASN A 98 15.45 9.74 -19.46
N ARG A 99 16.68 9.65 -18.94
CA ARG A 99 17.57 10.82 -18.90
C ARG A 99 17.93 11.21 -20.32
N LYS A 100 17.49 12.41 -20.75
CA LYS A 100 17.98 12.98 -22.00
C LYS A 100 19.52 13.09 -21.88
N PRO A 101 20.28 12.57 -22.84
CA PRO A 101 21.71 12.75 -22.84
C PRO A 101 22.01 14.24 -22.75
N GLU A 102 22.98 14.61 -21.90
CA GLU A 102 23.45 15.99 -21.86
C GLU A 102 23.82 16.40 -23.28
N LYS A 103 23.25 17.53 -23.74
CA LYS A 103 23.65 18.09 -25.03
C LYS A 103 25.14 18.35 -24.93
N ALA A 104 25.93 17.71 -25.80
CA ALA A 104 27.34 18.02 -25.91
C ALA A 104 27.45 19.53 -26.16
N GLY A 105 28.07 20.26 -25.24
CA GLY A 105 28.32 21.68 -25.43
C GLY A 105 29.22 21.84 -26.65
N CYS A 106 28.73 22.48 -27.71
CA CYS A 106 29.58 22.80 -28.84
C CYS A 106 30.61 23.83 -28.38
N SER A 107 31.89 23.59 -28.66
CA SER A 107 32.97 24.53 -28.31
C SER A 107 32.78 25.91 -28.93
N LYS A 108 32.01 26.01 -30.03
CA LYS A 108 31.64 27.27 -30.69
C LYS A 108 30.50 28.04 -30.02
N ASP A 109 29.71 27.42 -29.14
CA ASP A 109 28.61 28.12 -28.44
C ASP A 109 29.13 29.12 -27.38
N LYS A 110 30.43 29.05 -27.05
CA LYS A 110 31.11 30.01 -26.16
C LYS A 110 31.64 31.24 -26.89
N GLU A 111 31.68 31.21 -28.21
CA GLU A 111 32.08 32.36 -29.03
C GLU A 111 30.82 33.19 -29.32
N LEU A 112 30.44 34.05 -28.37
CA LEU A 112 29.50 35.13 -28.67
C LEU A 112 30.11 35.95 -29.82
N PRO A 113 29.36 36.28 -30.89
CA PRO A 113 29.85 37.14 -31.94
C PRO A 113 30.10 38.52 -31.33
N VAL A 114 31.37 38.83 -31.09
CA VAL A 114 31.82 40.21 -30.96
C VAL A 114 31.59 40.85 -32.33
N TYR A 115 31.24 42.15 -32.32
CA TYR A 115 31.01 43.03 -33.48
C TYR A 115 29.56 42.97 -34.02
N PHE A 116 28.79 44.06 -33.97
CA PHE A 116 29.16 45.41 -34.41
C PHE A 116 28.92 46.50 -33.37
N LYS A 117 29.97 47.26 -33.04
CA LYS A 117 29.87 48.67 -32.71
C LYS A 117 30.57 49.43 -33.83
N GLU A 118 29.85 50.46 -34.29
CA GLU A 118 30.20 51.51 -35.27
C GLU A 118 29.97 51.14 -36.74
#